data_AF-A0AAU3U602-F1
#
_entry.id   AF-A0AAU3U602-F1
#
_cell.length_a   1.000
_cell.length_b   1.000
_cell.length_c   1.000
_cell.angle_alpha   90.00
_cell.angle_beta   90.00
_cell.angle_gamma   90.00
#
_symmetry.space_group_name_H-M   'P 1'
#
loop_
_entity.id
_entity.type
_entity.pdbx_description
1 polymer ?
#
loop_
_entity_poly.entity_id
_entity_poly.type
_entity_poly.pdbx_seq_one_letter_code
_entity_poly.pdbx_strand_id
1 'polypeptide(L)'
;MALIITEGTQPSEDGQGYPLTPGIHTDAHIAGWRKVTDAVHADGGRIVVQLMHAGVGCCPGGRYGRVEIHGGNGYLVHQSLSSNANKRTDQYGSSVAQRIRFAIEVTSAVAAEIGADRTGLRISTGNPYNDITKTDTHDVHPALLDAIDPLGLAYLPRRAEP
;
A
#
# COMPACT_ATOMS: atom_id res chain seq x y z
N MET A 1 -18.70 -15.39 1.34
CA MET A 1 -17.40 -15.62 2.00
C MET A 1 -16.69 -14.29 2.09
N ALA A 2 -16.41 -13.79 3.29
CA ALA A 2 -15.82 -12.46 3.49
C ALA A 2 -14.30 -12.56 3.66
N LEU A 3 -13.56 -11.60 3.09
CA LEU A 3 -12.12 -11.41 3.25
C LEU A 3 -11.88 -10.18 4.13
N ILE A 4 -11.19 -10.36 5.25
CA ILE A 4 -10.76 -9.30 6.16
C ILE A 4 -9.29 -8.98 5.87
N ILE A 5 -8.95 -7.69 5.82
CA ILE A 5 -7.55 -7.25 5.81
C ILE A 5 -7.31 -6.57 7.16
N THR A 6 -6.25 -6.96 7.85
CA THR A 6 -5.93 -6.41 9.17
C THR A 6 -5.52 -4.94 9.09
N GLU A 7 -5.47 -4.29 10.24
CA GLU A 7 -4.72 -3.04 10.40
C GLU A 7 -3.23 -3.21 10.08
N GLY A 8 -2.54 -2.09 9.85
CA GLY A 8 -1.11 -2.04 9.60
C GLY A 8 -0.32 -2.69 10.73
N THR A 9 0.44 -3.73 10.38
CA THR A 9 1.08 -4.63 11.31
C THR A 9 2.58 -4.66 11.07
N GLN A 10 3.38 -4.31 12.08
CA GLN A 10 4.83 -4.22 11.91
C GLN A 10 5.54 -5.58 11.87
N PRO A 11 6.31 -5.90 10.80
CA PRO A 11 7.02 -7.17 10.67
C PRO A 11 8.31 -7.22 11.50
N SER A 12 8.61 -6.16 12.25
CA SER A 12 9.77 -6.05 13.13
C SER A 12 9.49 -4.99 14.19
N GLU A 13 10.23 -5.02 15.30
CA GLU A 13 10.12 -4.01 16.37
C GLU A 13 10.36 -2.60 15.82
N ASP A 14 11.27 -2.51 14.87
CA ASP A 14 11.72 -1.21 14.37
C ASP A 14 10.87 -0.65 13.24
N GLY A 15 9.99 -1.48 12.68
CA GLY A 15 8.91 -1.03 11.82
C GLY A 15 7.77 -0.37 12.59
N GLN A 16 7.82 -0.36 13.92
CA GLN A 16 6.78 0.26 14.74
C GLN A 16 6.83 1.78 14.65
N GLY A 17 5.75 2.36 14.13
CA GLY A 17 5.60 3.81 14.06
C GLY A 17 4.66 4.40 15.10
N TYR A 18 3.77 3.59 15.68
CA TYR A 18 2.71 4.08 16.56
C TYR A 18 2.62 3.22 17.81
N PRO A 19 2.34 3.83 18.98
CA PRO A 19 2.03 3.07 20.18
C PRO A 19 0.84 2.14 19.91
N LEU A 20 0.94 0.91 20.42
CA LEU A 20 -0.16 -0.06 20.41
C LEU A 20 -0.59 -0.56 19.02
N THR A 21 0.19 -0.34 17.95
CA THR A 21 -0.02 -1.08 16.69
C THR A 21 0.50 -2.51 16.81
N PRO A 22 -0.21 -3.49 16.25
CA PRO A 22 0.16 -4.89 16.41
C PRO A 22 1.42 -5.23 15.60
N GLY A 23 2.37 -5.92 16.22
CA GLY A 23 3.49 -6.53 15.51
C GLY A 23 3.16 -7.92 14.98
N ILE A 24 4.04 -8.46 14.13
CA ILE A 24 4.04 -9.87 13.70
C ILE A 24 5.46 -10.45 13.65
N HIS A 25 6.25 -10.16 14.69
CA HIS A 25 7.68 -10.48 14.73
C HIS A 25 8.16 -11.17 16.01
N THR A 26 7.24 -11.52 16.91
CA THR A 26 7.54 -12.31 18.12
C THR A 26 6.56 -13.47 18.25
N ASP A 27 6.93 -14.50 18.99
CA ASP A 27 6.03 -15.64 19.27
C ASP A 27 4.75 -15.21 19.99
N ALA A 28 4.83 -14.20 20.86
CA ALA A 28 3.67 -13.63 21.54
C ALA A 28 2.72 -12.92 20.54
N HIS A 29 3.26 -12.18 19.57
CA HIS A 29 2.47 -11.59 18.50
C HIS A 29 1.77 -12.67 17.67
N ILE A 30 2.50 -13.72 17.28
CA ILE A 30 1.94 -14.84 16.51
C ILE A 30 0.83 -15.55 17.31
N ALA A 31 1.03 -15.78 18.61
CA ALA A 31 0.03 -16.38 19.48
C ALA A 31 -1.22 -15.49 19.63
N GLY A 32 -1.07 -14.17 19.67
CA GLY A 32 -2.18 -13.22 19.66
C GLY A 32 -2.97 -13.25 18.35
N TRP A 33 -2.27 -13.15 17.22
CA TRP A 33 -2.87 -13.20 15.89
C TRP A 33 -3.58 -14.53 15.61
N ARG A 34 -3.06 -15.66 16.10
CA ARG A 34 -3.73 -16.96 15.99
C ARG A 34 -5.15 -16.94 16.55
N LYS A 35 -5.37 -16.31 17.71
CA LYS A 35 -6.72 -16.19 18.30
C LYS A 35 -7.68 -15.44 17.37
N VAL A 36 -7.19 -14.39 16.70
CA VAL A 36 -7.97 -13.60 15.75
C VAL A 36 -8.26 -14.41 14.49
N THR A 37 -7.25 -15.07 13.92
CA THR A 37 -7.43 -15.91 12.72
C THR A 37 -8.35 -17.09 12.99
N ASP A 38 -8.25 -17.73 14.17
CA ASP A 38 -9.08 -18.87 14.55
C ASP A 38 -10.56 -18.46 14.69
N ALA A 39 -10.84 -17.31 15.31
CA ALA A 39 -12.20 -16.77 15.40
C ALA A 39 -12.79 -16.45 14.01
N VAL A 40 -12.00 -15.82 13.13
CA VAL A 40 -12.45 -15.52 11.76
C VAL A 40 -12.69 -16.80 10.96
N HIS A 41 -11.84 -17.82 11.13
CA HIS A 41 -11.99 -19.09 10.43
C HIS A 41 -13.15 -19.93 10.98
N ALA A 42 -13.44 -19.88 12.28
CA ALA A 42 -14.57 -20.56 12.89
C ALA A 42 -15.90 -20.08 12.30
N ASP A 43 -16.00 -18.79 11.97
CA ASP A 43 -17.15 -18.18 11.29
C ASP A 43 -17.09 -18.30 9.75
N GLY A 44 -16.16 -19.10 9.21
CA GLY A 44 -16.04 -19.38 7.78
C GLY A 44 -15.44 -18.23 6.94
N GLY A 45 -14.83 -17.24 7.60
CA GLY A 45 -14.15 -16.11 6.96
C GLY A 45 -12.74 -16.44 6.44
N ARG A 46 -12.11 -15.44 5.81
CA ARG A 46 -10.68 -15.42 5.45
C ARG A 46 -10.09 -14.10 5.92
N ILE A 47 -8.83 -14.11 6.36
CA ILE A 47 -8.13 -12.91 6.83
C ILE A 47 -6.70 -12.86 6.32
N VAL A 48 -6.22 -11.67 5.97
CA VAL A 48 -4.83 -11.42 5.55
C VAL A 48 -4.24 -10.24 6.31
N VAL A 49 -2.95 -10.31 6.63
CA VAL A 49 -2.27 -9.25 7.39
C VAL A 49 -1.81 -8.12 6.46
N GLN A 50 -2.12 -6.88 6.82
CA GLN A 50 -1.55 -5.69 6.19
C GLN A 50 -0.19 -5.39 6.82
N LEU A 51 0.90 -5.69 6.11
CA LEU A 51 2.24 -5.37 6.60
C LEU A 51 2.50 -3.86 6.48
N MET A 52 3.07 -3.28 7.53
CA MET A 52 3.38 -1.85 7.65
C MET A 52 4.75 -1.66 8.26
N HIS A 53 5.53 -0.70 7.80
CA HIS A 53 6.85 -0.40 8.36
C HIS A 53 7.07 1.11 8.37
N ALA A 54 7.21 1.69 9.55
CA ALA A 54 7.23 3.14 9.74
C ALA A 54 8.55 3.83 9.35
N GLY A 55 9.64 3.06 9.24
CA GLY A 55 10.95 3.57 8.81
C GLY A 55 11.75 4.25 9.92
N VAL A 56 12.97 4.67 9.59
CA VAL A 56 13.88 5.38 10.50
C VAL A 56 13.36 6.79 10.81
N GLY A 57 13.26 7.13 12.10
CA GLY A 57 12.88 8.48 12.56
C GLY A 57 11.49 8.61 13.17
N CYS A 58 10.61 7.61 13.04
CA CYS A 58 9.28 7.63 13.68
C CYS A 58 9.37 7.51 15.21
N CYS A 59 10.40 6.82 15.71
CA CYS A 59 10.77 6.71 17.12
C CYS A 59 12.31 6.84 17.29
N PRO A 60 12.82 7.30 18.45
CA PRO A 60 14.25 7.31 18.72
C PRO A 60 14.84 5.89 18.65
N GLY A 61 15.81 5.65 17.75
CA GLY A 61 16.53 4.37 17.66
C GLY A 61 16.45 3.61 16.33
N GLY A 62 15.67 4.10 15.36
CA GLY A 62 15.73 3.80 13.92
C GLY A 62 16.23 2.43 13.45
N ARG A 63 15.34 1.58 12.92
CA ARG A 63 15.78 0.33 12.26
C ARG A 63 14.82 -0.11 11.11
N TYR A 64 15.45 -0.74 10.11
CA TYR A 64 15.09 -1.28 8.76
C TYR A 64 14.62 -0.35 7.62
N GLY A 65 15.28 -0.51 6.46
CA GLY A 65 15.26 0.44 5.35
C GLY A 65 14.96 -0.16 3.98
N ARG A 66 13.75 -0.71 3.77
CA ARG A 66 13.05 -0.69 2.47
C ARG A 66 11.54 -0.56 2.72
N VAL A 67 10.81 0.16 1.86
CA VAL A 67 9.36 0.41 2.00
C VAL A 67 8.63 0.01 0.72
N GLU A 68 7.56 -0.79 0.83
CA GLU A 68 6.57 -1.03 -0.22
C GLU A 68 5.32 -0.19 0.07
N ILE A 69 4.95 0.67 -0.87
CA ILE A 69 3.70 1.43 -0.82
C ILE A 69 2.59 0.59 -1.43
N HIS A 70 1.49 0.40 -0.69
CA HIS A 70 0.35 -0.37 -1.16
C HIS A 70 -0.64 0.49 -1.98
N GLY A 71 -0.49 0.47 -3.30
CA GLY A 71 -1.39 1.09 -4.30
C GLY A 71 -2.35 0.13 -4.99
N GLY A 72 -2.69 -0.99 -4.34
CA GLY A 72 -3.53 -2.03 -4.91
C GLY A 72 -4.85 -2.26 -4.18
N ASN A 73 -5.64 -3.23 -4.67
CA ASN A 73 -6.80 -3.85 -4.00
C ASN A 73 -7.88 -2.90 -3.44
N GLY A 74 -7.89 -1.64 -3.87
CA GLY A 74 -8.91 -0.66 -3.53
C GLY A 74 -8.70 0.00 -2.17
N TYR A 75 -7.45 0.03 -1.71
CA TYR A 75 -6.99 0.86 -0.61
C TYR A 75 -6.69 2.29 -1.09
N LEU A 76 -6.35 3.19 -0.17
CA LEU A 76 -6.30 4.63 -0.39
C LEU A 76 -5.56 5.07 -1.67
N VAL A 77 -4.35 4.54 -1.89
CA VAL A 77 -3.58 4.87 -3.10
C VAL A 77 -4.25 4.30 -4.36
N HIS A 78 -4.97 3.18 -4.30
CA HIS A 78 -5.76 2.69 -5.43
C HIS A 78 -7.07 3.48 -5.62
N GLN A 79 -7.69 3.95 -4.53
CA GLN A 79 -8.89 4.78 -4.57
C GLN A 79 -8.61 6.14 -5.21
N SER A 80 -7.44 6.74 -4.93
CA SER A 80 -7.07 8.02 -5.55
C SER A 80 -6.97 7.91 -7.07
N LEU A 81 -6.55 6.74 -7.58
CA LEU A 81 -6.41 6.45 -9.01
C LEU A 81 -7.75 6.23 -9.71
N SER A 82 -8.73 5.68 -8.98
CA SER A 82 -9.98 5.20 -9.54
C SER A 82 -11.03 6.30 -9.73
N SER A 83 -11.67 6.31 -10.91
CA SER A 83 -12.67 7.30 -11.29
C SER A 83 -13.98 7.19 -10.50
N ASN A 84 -14.35 6.02 -9.97
CA ASN A 84 -15.57 5.86 -9.17
C ASN A 84 -15.35 6.17 -7.69
N ALA A 85 -14.17 5.86 -7.14
CA ALA A 85 -13.84 6.17 -5.75
C ALA A 85 -13.40 7.62 -5.57
N ASN A 86 -12.64 8.18 -6.50
CA ASN A 86 -12.17 9.57 -6.43
C ASN A 86 -13.07 10.51 -7.23
N LYS A 87 -14.03 11.12 -6.53
CA LYS A 87 -14.95 12.15 -7.04
C LYS A 87 -14.51 13.58 -6.69
N ARG A 88 -13.26 13.78 -6.27
CA ARG A 88 -12.75 15.10 -5.87
C ARG A 88 -12.68 16.05 -7.06
N THR A 89 -12.91 17.33 -6.80
CA THR A 89 -12.86 18.43 -7.78
C THR A 89 -11.65 19.35 -7.57
N ASP A 90 -10.74 18.99 -6.67
CA ASP A 90 -9.53 19.74 -6.39
C ASP A 90 -8.31 19.19 -7.16
N GLN A 91 -7.11 19.62 -6.77
CA GLN A 91 -5.85 19.21 -7.40
C GLN A 91 -5.56 17.70 -7.35
N TYR A 92 -6.34 16.91 -6.62
CA TYR A 92 -6.19 15.46 -6.46
C TYR A 92 -7.28 14.63 -7.14
N GLY A 93 -8.20 15.23 -7.91
CA GLY A 93 -9.26 14.49 -8.61
C GLY A 93 -9.63 15.04 -9.99
N SER A 94 -10.71 14.51 -10.57
CA SER A 94 -11.29 14.91 -11.88
C SER A 94 -10.51 14.52 -13.15
N SER A 95 -9.19 14.69 -13.22
CA SER A 95 -8.37 14.22 -14.36
C SER A 95 -7.40 13.11 -13.99
N VAL A 96 -6.88 12.37 -14.98
CA VAL A 96 -5.84 11.34 -14.76
C VAL A 96 -4.63 11.93 -14.04
N ALA A 97 -4.11 13.08 -14.53
CA ALA A 97 -2.96 13.76 -13.94
C ALA A 97 -3.16 14.15 -12.46
N GLN A 98 -4.37 14.57 -12.10
CA GLN A 98 -4.72 14.91 -10.72
C GLN A 98 -4.91 13.66 -9.85
N ARG A 99 -5.46 12.57 -10.40
CA ARG A 99 -5.69 11.32 -9.65
C ARG A 99 -4.41 10.54 -9.33
N ILE A 100 -3.41 10.58 -10.23
CA ILE A 100 -2.10 9.96 -10.00
C ILE A 100 -1.23 10.76 -9.03
N ARG A 101 -1.51 12.06 -8.86
CA ARG A 101 -0.71 12.99 -8.05
C ARG A 101 -0.47 12.46 -6.63
N PHE A 102 -1.50 11.97 -5.96
CA PHE A 102 -1.38 11.44 -4.60
C PHE A 102 -0.39 10.26 -4.54
N ALA A 103 -0.47 9.32 -5.48
CA ALA A 103 0.43 8.18 -5.55
C ALA A 103 1.89 8.62 -5.83
N ILE A 104 2.08 9.61 -6.70
CA ILE A 104 3.39 10.18 -7.02
C ILE A 104 3.99 10.89 -5.81
N GLU A 105 3.21 11.73 -5.13
CA GLU A 105 3.65 12.49 -3.95
C GLU A 105 4.06 11.55 -2.82
N VAL A 106 3.25 10.51 -2.52
CA VAL A 106 3.59 9.48 -1.52
C VAL A 106 4.87 8.72 -1.91
N THR A 107 4.99 8.30 -3.17
CA THR A 107 6.14 7.51 -3.64
C THR A 107 7.42 8.33 -3.66
N SER A 108 7.35 9.58 -4.10
CA SER A 108 8.49 10.50 -4.13
C SER A 108 8.95 10.86 -2.73
N ALA A 109 8.03 11.10 -1.81
CA ALA A 109 8.36 11.41 -0.42
C ALA A 109 9.10 10.24 0.26
N VAL A 110 8.60 9.02 0.10
CA VAL A 110 9.27 7.82 0.64
C VAL A 110 10.64 7.62 -0.03
N ALA A 111 10.73 7.75 -1.36
CA ALA A 111 11.99 7.63 -2.08
C ALA A 111 13.02 8.70 -1.71
N ALA A 112 12.60 9.93 -1.41
CA ALA A 112 13.49 11.00 -0.94
C ALA A 112 14.03 10.71 0.46
N GLU A 113 13.20 10.15 1.35
CA GLU A 113 13.57 9.87 2.73
C GLU A 113 14.51 8.66 2.85
N ILE A 114 14.12 7.54 2.22
CA ILE A 114 14.83 6.29 2.38
C ILE A 114 15.61 5.89 1.13
N GLY A 115 15.69 6.71 0.09
CA GLY A 115 16.31 6.33 -1.18
C GLY A 115 15.38 5.50 -2.07
N ALA A 116 15.39 5.82 -3.36
CA ALA A 116 14.58 5.13 -4.36
C ALA A 116 14.96 3.65 -4.52
N ASP A 117 16.25 3.34 -4.38
CA ASP A 117 16.77 1.97 -4.39
C ASP A 117 16.22 1.12 -3.23
N ARG A 118 15.58 1.75 -2.23
CA ARG A 118 14.93 1.11 -1.08
C ARG A 118 13.40 1.30 -1.09
N THR A 119 12.83 1.88 -2.13
CA THR A 119 11.39 2.19 -2.23
C THR A 119 10.73 1.40 -3.35
N GLY A 120 9.55 0.85 -3.10
CA GLY A 120 8.72 0.15 -4.10
C GLY A 120 7.26 0.59 -4.05
N LEU A 121 6.57 0.47 -5.18
CA LEU A 121 5.14 0.74 -5.29
C LEU A 121 4.43 -0.48 -5.89
N ARG A 122 3.45 -1.02 -5.16
CA ARG A 122 2.59 -2.10 -5.64
C ARG A 122 1.30 -1.54 -6.21
N ILE A 123 0.99 -1.85 -7.46
CA ILE A 123 -0.25 -1.41 -8.15
C ILE A 123 -1.09 -2.63 -8.55
N SER A 124 -2.41 -2.51 -8.51
CA SER A 124 -3.33 -3.52 -9.05
C SER A 124 -4.00 -3.04 -10.33
N THR A 125 -3.52 -3.48 -11.49
CA THR A 125 -4.06 -3.08 -12.80
C THR A 125 -5.39 -3.76 -13.14
N GLY A 126 -5.68 -4.91 -12.54
CA GLY A 126 -6.80 -5.78 -12.94
C GLY A 126 -7.76 -6.18 -11.81
N ASN A 127 -7.56 -5.71 -10.58
CA ASN A 127 -8.34 -6.17 -9.42
C ASN A 127 -9.54 -5.25 -9.04
N PRO A 128 -10.81 -5.71 -9.06
CA PRO A 128 -11.99 -4.90 -8.72
C PRO A 128 -12.33 -4.89 -7.21
N TYR A 129 -11.45 -5.40 -6.34
CA TYR A 129 -11.71 -5.41 -4.89
C TYR A 129 -12.00 -4.02 -4.32
N ASN A 130 -12.79 -4.00 -3.24
CA ASN A 130 -13.26 -2.80 -2.55
C ASN A 130 -13.97 -1.81 -3.49
N ASP A 131 -14.84 -2.35 -4.35
CA ASP A 131 -15.72 -1.61 -5.25
C ASP A 131 -14.97 -0.68 -6.22
N ILE A 132 -13.78 -1.06 -6.66
CA ILE A 132 -13.01 -0.29 -7.65
C ILE A 132 -13.46 -0.65 -9.06
N THR A 133 -13.92 0.37 -9.79
CA THR A 133 -14.21 0.28 -11.23
C THR A 133 -12.98 0.66 -12.06
N LYS A 134 -12.92 0.11 -13.28
CA LYS A 134 -11.74 0.10 -14.16
C LYS A 134 -11.98 0.76 -15.50
N THR A 135 -12.63 1.91 -15.50
CA THR A 135 -13.07 2.56 -16.74
C THR A 135 -11.92 3.14 -17.56
N ASP A 136 -10.81 3.52 -16.94
CA ASP A 136 -9.70 4.28 -17.53
C ASP A 136 -8.31 3.72 -17.13
N THR A 137 -8.27 2.43 -16.82
CA THR A 137 -7.08 1.66 -16.43
C THR A 137 -5.94 1.78 -17.45
N HIS A 138 -6.27 1.83 -18.74
CA HIS A 138 -5.32 1.99 -19.85
C HIS A 138 -4.71 3.39 -19.94
N ASP A 139 -5.30 4.39 -19.28
CA ASP A 139 -4.78 5.76 -19.23
C ASP A 139 -4.05 6.02 -17.90
N VAL A 140 -4.66 5.61 -16.78
CA VAL A 140 -4.17 5.92 -15.43
C VAL A 140 -2.87 5.20 -15.08
N HIS A 141 -2.73 3.91 -15.39
CA HIS A 141 -1.53 3.18 -14.98
C HIS A 141 -0.30 3.52 -15.81
N PRO A 142 -0.36 3.63 -17.15
CA PRO A 142 0.77 4.12 -17.91
C PRO A 142 1.21 5.51 -17.46
N ALA A 143 0.27 6.44 -17.28
CA ALA A 143 0.60 7.79 -16.79
C ALA A 143 1.27 7.78 -15.41
N LEU A 144 0.83 6.92 -14.50
CA LEU A 144 1.47 6.75 -13.19
C LEU A 144 2.87 6.16 -13.31
N LEU A 145 3.05 5.10 -14.11
CA LEU A 145 4.34 4.45 -14.31
C LEU A 145 5.36 5.40 -14.96
N ASP A 146 4.96 6.11 -16.03
CA ASP A 146 5.81 7.09 -16.71
C ASP A 146 6.23 8.23 -15.78
N ALA A 147 5.35 8.64 -14.86
CA ALA A 147 5.65 9.71 -13.91
C ALA A 147 6.61 9.29 -12.78
N ILE A 148 6.64 8.01 -12.38
CA ILE A 148 7.48 7.51 -11.29
C ILE A 148 8.74 6.79 -11.78
N ASP A 149 8.84 6.44 -13.06
CA ASP A 149 10.02 5.82 -13.67
C ASP A 149 11.32 6.61 -13.42
N PRO A 150 11.35 7.97 -13.53
CA PRO A 150 12.54 8.75 -13.25
C PRO A 150 13.05 8.66 -11.80
N LEU A 151 12.22 8.19 -10.86
CA LEU A 151 12.64 8.01 -9.47
C LEU A 151 13.65 6.87 -9.32
N GLY A 152 13.68 5.88 -10.23
CA GLY A 152 14.59 4.74 -10.11
C GLY A 152 14.27 3.81 -8.94
N LEU A 153 12.98 3.51 -8.74
CA LEU A 153 12.49 2.67 -7.63
C LEU A 153 13.09 1.26 -7.66
N ALA A 154 13.22 0.64 -6.48
CA ALA A 154 13.75 -0.71 -6.28
C ALA A 154 13.03 -1.77 -7.12
N TYR A 155 11.72 -1.62 -7.31
CA TYR A 155 10.93 -2.39 -8.27
C TYR A 155 9.66 -1.63 -8.66
N LEU A 156 9.30 -1.81 -9.93
CA LEU A 156 8.06 -1.37 -10.55
C LEU A 156 7.39 -2.60 -11.16
N PRO A 157 6.06 -2.77 -11.04
CA PRO A 157 5.34 -3.73 -11.87
C PRO A 157 5.48 -3.27 -13.32
N ARG A 158 6.44 -3.87 -14.05
CA ARG A 158 6.66 -3.59 -15.47
C ARG A 158 5.41 -4.00 -16.26
N ARG A 159 5.12 -3.26 -17.35
CA ARG A 159 4.13 -3.66 -18.35
C ARG A 159 4.36 -5.14 -18.68
N ALA A 160 3.29 -5.94 -18.65
CA ALA A 160 3.30 -7.19 -19.40
C ALA A 160 3.44 -6.77 -20.87
N GLU A 161 4.59 -7.07 -21.47
CA GLU A 161 4.74 -7.02 -22.93
C GLU A 161 3.75 -8.03 -23.55
N PRO A 162 3.22 -7.76 -24.75
CA PRO A 162 2.24 -8.62 -25.41
C PRO A 162 2.72 -10.06 -25.63
#